data_AF-A0A7X8WYA1-F1
#
_entry.id   AF-A0A7X8WYA1-F1
#
_cell.length_a   1.000
_cell.length_b   1.000
_cell.length_c   1.000
_cell.angle_alpha   90.00
_cell.angle_beta   90.00
_cell.angle_gamma   90.00
#
_symmetry.space_group_name_H-M   'P 1'
#
loop_
_entity.id
_entity.type
_entity.pdbx_description
1 polymer ?
#
loop_
_entity_poly.entity_id
_entity_poly.type
_entity_poly.pdbx_seq_one_letter_code
_entity_poly.pdbx_strand_id
1 'polypeptide(L)'
;LALKQDNFKDNRSFLDMHKQEDLHIYLEVKEELDEMKKAAGSQLIENILVEHGITTVMELREQEEALENLLGRLARELKLSYQEIAKMTGLSYSMVQRLVQR
;
A
#
# COMPACT_ATOMS: atom_id res chain seq x y z
N LEU A 1 -28.05 -6.91 -24.55
CA LEU A 1 -28.40 -5.50 -24.84
C LEU A 1 -29.79 -5.09 -24.35
N ALA A 2 -30.76 -6.00 -24.19
CA ALA A 2 -32.13 -5.65 -23.77
C ALA A 2 -32.32 -5.26 -22.28
N LEU A 3 -31.43 -5.69 -21.37
CA LEU A 3 -31.54 -5.37 -19.93
C LEU A 3 -31.16 -3.92 -19.55
N LYS A 4 -30.57 -3.14 -20.48
CA LYS A 4 -30.15 -1.76 -20.21
C LYS A 4 -31.19 -0.70 -20.56
N GLN A 5 -32.26 -1.04 -21.28
CA GLN A 5 -33.23 -0.03 -21.75
C GLN A 5 -34.38 0.27 -20.77
N ASP A 6 -34.67 -0.62 -19.82
CA ASP A 6 -35.85 -0.47 -18.93
C ASP A 6 -35.57 0.21 -17.58
N ASN A 7 -34.33 0.60 -17.27
CA ASN A 7 -33.94 1.13 -15.95
C ASN A 7 -33.68 2.64 -15.87
N PHE A 8 -33.70 3.37 -16.99
CA PHE A 8 -33.46 4.82 -17.00
C PHE A 8 -34.77 5.59 -17.09
N LYS A 9 -35.50 5.68 -15.98
CA LYS A 9 -36.78 6.42 -15.92
C LYS A 9 -36.63 7.94 -16.01
N ASP A 10 -35.45 8.47 -15.71
CA ASP A 10 -35.10 9.88 -15.88
C ASP A 10 -33.57 10.08 -15.91
N ASN A 11 -33.13 11.29 -16.29
CA ASN A 11 -31.70 11.68 -16.30
C ASN A 11 -31.03 11.54 -14.93
N ARG A 12 -31.77 11.57 -13.82
CA ARG A 12 -31.19 11.43 -12.47
C ARG A 12 -30.80 9.98 -12.21
N SER A 13 -31.66 9.03 -12.58
CA SER A 13 -31.42 7.60 -12.49
C SER A 13 -30.17 7.18 -13.27
N PHE A 14 -29.97 7.80 -14.44
CA PHE A 14 -28.76 7.62 -15.25
C PHE A 14 -27.50 8.19 -14.57
N LEU A 15 -27.58 9.41 -14.04
CA LEU A 15 -26.46 10.04 -13.33
C LEU A 15 -26.09 9.30 -12.03
N ASP A 16 -27.06 8.77 -11.31
CA ASP A 16 -26.82 8.05 -10.05
C ASP A 16 -26.20 6.67 -10.31
N MET A 17 -26.62 5.96 -11.37
CA MET A 17 -25.94 4.74 -11.81
C MET A 17 -24.47 5.02 -12.18
N HIS A 18 -24.21 6.07 -12.97
CA HIS A 18 -22.84 6.44 -13.33
C HIS A 18 -21.98 6.81 -12.12
N LYS A 19 -22.52 7.56 -11.14
CA LYS A 19 -21.78 7.85 -9.90
C LYS A 19 -21.43 6.59 -9.12
N GLN A 20 -22.33 5.60 -9.09
CA GLN A 20 -22.08 4.32 -8.42
C GLN A 20 -21.02 3.49 -9.15
N GLU A 21 -21.11 3.41 -10.48
CA GLU A 21 -20.11 2.73 -11.32
C GLU A 21 -18.74 3.41 -11.21
N ASP A 22 -18.68 4.74 -11.30
CA ASP A 22 -17.44 5.51 -11.15
C ASP A 22 -16.81 5.31 -9.77
N LEU A 23 -17.63 5.30 -8.71
CA LEU A 23 -17.17 5.02 -7.35
C LEU A 23 -16.62 3.60 -7.24
N HIS A 24 -17.29 2.61 -7.84
CA HIS A 24 -16.83 1.23 -7.83
C HIS A 24 -15.49 1.08 -8.55
N ILE A 25 -15.37 1.64 -9.76
CA ILE A 25 -14.11 1.64 -10.53
C ILE A 25 -13.00 2.31 -9.72
N TYR A 26 -13.29 3.45 -9.07
CA TYR A 26 -12.30 4.12 -8.21
C TYR A 26 -11.84 3.23 -7.05
N LEU A 27 -12.76 2.50 -6.41
CA LEU A 27 -12.43 1.56 -5.33
C LEU A 27 -11.57 0.40 -5.83
N GLU A 28 -11.93 -0.22 -6.96
CA GLU A 28 -11.15 -1.30 -7.57
C GLU A 28 -9.72 -0.85 -7.92
N VAL A 29 -9.57 0.29 -8.61
CA VAL A 29 -8.25 0.85 -8.95
C VAL A 29 -7.42 1.13 -7.68
N LYS A 30 -8.07 1.62 -6.62
CA LYS A 30 -7.40 1.87 -5.35
C LYS A 30 -6.93 0.57 -4.68
N GLU A 31 -7.76 -0.47 -4.69
CA GLU A 31 -7.42 -1.80 -4.15
C GLU A 31 -6.24 -2.41 -4.92
N GLU A 32 -6.26 -2.37 -6.25
CA GLU A 32 -5.14 -2.83 -7.09
C GLU A 32 -3.84 -2.10 -6.75
N LEU A 33 -3.89 -0.77 -6.60
CA LEU A 33 -2.72 0.03 -6.21
C LEU A 33 -2.20 -0.37 -4.81
N ASP A 34 -3.09 -0.63 -3.86
CA ASP A 34 -2.70 -1.03 -2.51
C ASP A 34 -2.09 -2.44 -2.51
N GLU A 35 -2.59 -3.36 -3.33
CA GLU A 35 -1.99 -4.68 -3.53
C GLU A 35 -0.61 -4.61 -4.18
N MET A 36 -0.45 -3.80 -5.23
CA MET A 36 0.84 -3.57 -5.89
C MET A 36 1.89 -3.02 -4.91
N LYS A 37 1.51 -2.04 -4.07
CA LYS A 37 2.41 -1.48 -3.06
C LYS A 37 2.83 -2.51 -2.02
N LYS A 38 1.90 -3.36 -1.55
CA LYS A 38 2.21 -4.45 -0.62
C LYS A 38 3.16 -5.45 -1.24
N ALA A 39 2.91 -5.87 -2.48
CA ALA A 39 3.78 -6.81 -3.19
C ALA A 39 5.20 -6.23 -3.37
N ALA A 40 5.31 -4.99 -3.85
CA ALA A 40 6.59 -4.32 -4.01
C ALA A 40 7.31 -4.10 -2.67
N GLY A 41 6.58 -3.77 -1.61
CA GLY A 41 7.15 -3.62 -0.27
C GLY A 41 7.68 -4.93 0.30
N SER A 42 6.94 -6.03 0.14
CA SER A 42 7.39 -7.37 0.54
C SER A 42 8.65 -7.79 -0.21
N GLN A 43 8.70 -7.55 -1.52
CA GLN A 43 9.88 -7.86 -2.33
C GLN A 43 11.10 -7.03 -1.87
N LEU A 44 10.89 -5.75 -1.57
CA LEU A 44 11.95 -4.86 -1.12
C LEU A 44 12.49 -5.29 0.25
N ILE A 45 11.62 -5.71 1.17
CA ILE A 45 12.02 -6.30 2.45
C ILE A 45 12.86 -7.54 2.21
N GLU A 46 12.37 -8.49 1.40
CA GLU A 46 13.07 -9.75 1.11
C GLU A 46 14.45 -9.51 0.51
N ASN A 47 14.56 -8.61 -0.47
CA ASN A 47 15.84 -8.27 -1.09
C ASN A 47 16.85 -7.74 -0.06
N ILE A 48 16.43 -6.81 0.81
CA ILE A 48 17.31 -6.25 1.84
C ILE A 48 17.72 -7.31 2.87
N LEU A 49 16.80 -8.20 3.25
CA LEU A 49 17.10 -9.30 4.17
C LEU A 49 18.14 -10.25 3.56
N VAL A 50 17.99 -10.60 2.29
CA VAL A 50 18.95 -11.44 1.55
C VAL A 50 20.31 -10.74 1.40
N GLU A 51 20.33 -9.46 1.05
CA GLU A 51 21.56 -8.66 0.91
C GLU A 51 22.38 -8.62 2.20
N HIS A 52 21.71 -8.57 3.35
CA HIS A 52 22.36 -8.51 4.66
C HIS A 52 22.51 -9.89 5.34
N GLY A 53 22.09 -10.97 4.67
CA GLY A 53 22.25 -12.35 5.15
C GLY A 53 21.42 -12.67 6.40
N ILE A 54 20.29 -12.01 6.56
CA ILE A 54 19.41 -12.08 7.74
C ILE A 54 18.03 -12.59 7.35
N THR A 55 17.29 -13.08 8.34
CA THR A 55 15.99 -13.73 8.10
C THR A 55 14.81 -12.90 8.55
N THR A 56 15.03 -11.94 9.46
CA THR A 56 13.95 -11.13 10.02
C THR A 56 14.29 -9.63 10.02
N VAL A 57 13.26 -8.79 9.86
CA VAL A 57 13.41 -7.32 9.98
C VAL A 57 13.81 -6.91 11.41
N MET A 58 13.61 -7.78 12.40
CA MET A 58 14.08 -7.53 13.76
C MET A 58 15.60 -7.64 13.87
N GLU A 59 16.25 -8.48 13.07
CA GLU A 59 17.71 -8.58 12.98
C GLU A 59 18.33 -7.34 12.32
N LEU A 60 17.62 -6.68 11.39
CA LEU A 60 18.04 -5.38 10.84
C LEU A 60 18.22 -4.31 11.92
N ARG A 61 17.64 -4.46 13.12
CA ARG A 61 17.81 -3.49 14.21
C ARG A 61 19.24 -3.38 14.70
N GLU A 62 20.05 -4.43 14.53
CA GLU A 62 21.47 -4.38 14.84
C GLU A 62 22.28 -3.59 13.79
N GLN A 63 21.66 -3.33 12.63
CA GLN A 63 22.21 -2.58 11.51
C GLN A 63 21.32 -1.35 11.23
N GLU A 64 21.41 -0.36 12.11
CA GLU A 64 20.52 0.81 12.12
C GLU A 64 20.42 1.51 10.74
N GLU A 65 21.53 1.64 10.02
CA GLU A 65 21.55 2.23 8.66
C GLU A 65 20.74 1.41 7.64
N ALA A 66 20.85 0.08 7.66
CA ALA A 66 20.12 -0.80 6.75
C ALA A 66 18.61 -0.75 7.05
N LEU A 67 18.25 -0.67 8.34
CA LEU A 67 16.87 -0.51 8.76
C LEU A 67 16.30 0.87 8.37
N GLU A 68 17.04 1.94 8.60
CA GLU A 68 16.64 3.30 8.20
C GLU A 68 16.46 3.39 6.68
N ASN A 69 17.36 2.78 5.90
CA ASN A 69 17.25 2.71 4.45
C ASN A 69 16.00 1.95 4.01
N LEU A 70 15.76 0.74 4.55
CA LEU A 70 14.55 -0.04 4.29
C LEU A 70 13.29 0.79 4.52
N LEU A 71 13.16 1.37 5.72
CA LEU A 71 11.97 2.14 6.11
C LEU A 71 11.81 3.41 5.26
N GLY A 72 12.92 4.08 4.95
CA GLY A 72 12.96 5.25 4.08
C GLY A 72 12.47 4.93 2.66
N ARG A 73 12.91 3.81 2.08
CA ARG A 73 12.47 3.37 0.74
C ARG A 73 11.00 2.99 0.73
N LEU A 74 10.53 2.23 1.72
CA LEU A 74 9.10 1.90 1.85
C LEU A 74 8.22 3.17 1.95
N ALA A 75 8.66 4.18 2.71
CA ALA A 75 7.90 5.42 2.89
C ALA A 75 7.99 6.37 1.69
N ARG A 76 9.16 6.52 1.08
CA ARG A 76 9.41 7.54 0.04
C ARG A 76 9.20 7.01 -1.38
N GLU A 77 9.68 5.80 -1.68
CA GLU A 77 9.57 5.20 -3.02
C GLU A 77 8.17 4.59 -3.22
N LEU A 78 7.71 3.78 -2.27
CA LEU A 78 6.42 3.08 -2.37
C LEU A 78 5.24 3.87 -1.80
N LYS A 79 5.51 5.02 -1.16
CA LYS A 79 4.51 5.90 -0.55
C LYS A 79 3.58 5.15 0.42
N LEU A 80 4.13 4.17 1.14
CA LEU A 80 3.42 3.47 2.20
C LEU A 80 3.31 4.39 3.42
N SER A 81 2.17 4.36 4.08
CA SER A 81 1.99 5.01 5.38
C SER A 81 2.82 4.31 6.46
N TYR A 82 3.17 5.03 7.52
CA TYR A 82 3.91 4.44 8.64
C TYR A 82 3.16 3.30 9.31
N GLN A 83 1.82 3.30 9.26
CA GLN A 83 1.00 2.19 9.76
C GLN A 83 1.14 0.94 8.89
N GLU A 84 1.15 1.09 7.56
CA GLU A 84 1.35 -0.03 6.64
C GLU A 84 2.75 -0.62 6.82
N ILE A 85 3.77 0.24 6.91
CA ILE A 85 5.15 -0.19 7.15
C ILE A 85 5.26 -0.95 8.48
N ALA A 86 4.67 -0.42 9.56
CA ALA A 86 4.65 -1.07 10.87
C ALA A 86 4.01 -2.47 10.80
N LYS A 87 2.88 -2.61 10.11
CA LYS A 87 2.20 -3.91 9.91
C LYS A 87 3.07 -4.89 9.12
N MET A 88 3.73 -4.44 8.05
CA MET A 88 4.55 -5.30 7.19
C MET A 88 5.85 -5.74 7.86
N THR A 89 6.47 -4.86 8.65
CA THR A 89 7.78 -5.10 9.27
C THR A 89 7.69 -5.66 10.69
N GLY A 90 6.50 -5.67 11.31
CA GLY A 90 6.32 -6.05 12.72
C GLY A 90 6.83 -5.01 13.72
N LEU A 91 7.24 -3.82 13.25
CA LEU A 91 7.72 -2.73 14.08
C LEU A 91 6.58 -1.89 14.65
N SER A 92 6.86 -1.13 15.71
CA SER A 92 5.89 -0.15 16.21
C SER A 92 5.81 1.09 15.32
N TYR A 93 4.63 1.69 15.21
CA TYR A 93 4.42 2.93 14.47
C TYR A 93 5.39 4.05 14.91
N SER A 94 5.61 4.20 16.21
CA SER A 94 6.51 5.23 16.76
C SER A 94 7.96 5.00 16.33
N MET A 95 8.39 3.74 16.25
CA MET A 95 9.72 3.38 15.79
C MET A 95 9.90 3.69 14.31
N VAL A 96 8.92 3.31 13.47
CA VAL A 96 8.93 3.63 12.03
C VAL A 96 8.97 5.14 11.82
N GLN A 97 8.09 5.90 12.48
CA GLN A 97 8.05 7.35 12.35
C GLN A 97 9.39 7.99 12.71
N ARG A 98 10.00 7.59 13.83
CA ARG A 98 11.28 8.15 14.28
C ARG A 98 12.42 7.88 13.29
N LEU A 99 12.49 6.68 12.72
CA LEU A 99 13.58 6.29 11.82
C LEU A 99 13.41 6.88 10.41
N VAL A 100 12.18 7.09 9.95
CA VAL A 100 11.93 7.69 8.62
C VAL A 100 12.12 9.22 8.61
N GLN A 101 11.91 9.86 9.77
CA GLN A 101 12.05 11.32 9.94
C GLN A 101 13.46 11.79 10.27
N ARG A 102 14.39 10.85 10.47
CA ARG A 102 15.81 11.14 10.68
C ARG A 102 16.49 11.49 9.35
#